data_AF-A0A832G9P3-F1
#
_entry.id   AF-A0A832G9P3-F1
#
_cell.length_a   1.000
_cell.length_b   1.000
_cell.length_c   1.000
_cell.angle_alpha   90.00
_cell.angle_beta   90.00
_cell.angle_gamma   90.00
#
_symmetry.space_group_name_H-M   'P 1'
#
loop_
_entity.id
_entity.type
_entity.pdbx_description
1 polymer ?
#
loop_
_entity_poly.entity_id
_entity_poly.type
_entity_poly.pdbx_seq_one_letter_code
_entity_poly.pdbx_strand_id
1 'polypeptide(L)' 'MLKINTNAFLSGDSTVEHCLNPWNGECRSTDIAIYIMYKGERIPLCWKCWREISRKNIVWEV' A
#
# COMPACT_ATOMS: atom_id res chain seq x y z
N MET A 1 -17.59 -21.37 14.77
CA MET A 1 -17.86 -21.14 13.33
C MET A 1 -18.30 -19.71 13.15
N LEU A 2 -17.48 -18.87 12.52
CA LEU A 2 -17.90 -17.54 12.09
C LEU A 2 -18.52 -17.68 10.70
N LYS A 3 -19.82 -17.38 10.57
CA LYS A 3 -20.50 -17.29 9.28
C LYS A 3 -20.12 -15.95 8.65
N ILE A 4 -19.22 -15.98 7.69
CA ILE A 4 -18.93 -14.80 6.86
C ILE A 4 -20.09 -14.67 5.87
N ASN A 5 -20.82 -13.56 5.94
CA ASN A 5 -21.90 -13.26 5.01
C ASN A 5 -21.29 -12.88 3.66
N THR A 6 -21.46 -13.76 2.68
CA THR A 6 -20.93 -13.66 1.31
C THR A 6 -21.57 -12.53 0.47
N ASN A 7 -22.59 -11.85 0.97
CA ASN A 7 -23.40 -10.93 0.17
C ASN A 7 -22.95 -9.46 0.26
N ALA A 8 -21.90 -9.14 1.03
CA ALA A 8 -21.37 -7.78 1.14
C ALA A 8 -20.27 -7.44 0.10
N PHE A 9 -19.90 -8.38 -0.79
CA PHE A 9 -18.71 -8.24 -1.64
C PHE A 9 -18.98 -7.75 -3.07
N LEU A 10 -20.24 -7.53 -3.46
CA LEU A 10 -20.62 -7.31 -4.87
C LEU A 10 -21.33 -5.98 -5.15
N SER A 11 -21.09 -4.94 -4.34
CA SER A 11 -21.61 -3.59 -4.65
C SER A 11 -20.54 -2.51 -4.53
N GLY A 12 -20.16 -1.95 -5.68
CA GLY A 12 -19.69 -0.57 -5.81
C GLY A 12 -18.18 -0.40 -5.94
N ASP A 13 -17.73 -0.19 -7.18
CA ASP A 13 -16.44 0.38 -7.58
C ASP A 13 -15.27 0.12 -6.62
N SER A 14 -14.66 -1.07 -6.71
CA SER A 14 -13.36 -1.30 -6.12
C SER A 14 -12.33 -0.49 -6.93
N THR A 15 -12.17 0.80 -6.61
CA THR A 15 -11.06 1.59 -7.13
C THR A 15 -9.79 0.82 -6.78
N VAL A 16 -9.14 0.26 -7.80
CA VAL A 16 -7.98 -0.60 -7.59
C VAL A 16 -6.92 0.25 -6.89
N GLU A 17 -6.51 -0.17 -5.70
CA GLU A 17 -5.55 0.59 -4.92
C GLU A 17 -4.19 0.61 -5.64
N HIS A 18 -3.59 1.79 -5.74
CA HIS A 18 -2.29 1.99 -6.38
C HIS A 18 -1.26 2.42 -5.35
N CYS A 19 -0.01 2.04 -5.58
CA CYS A 19 1.15 2.49 -4.81
C CYS A 19 1.22 4.01 -4.72
N LEU A 20 1.41 4.54 -3.50
CA LEU A 20 1.57 5.97 -3.25
C LEU A 20 2.97 6.28 -2.72
N ASN A 21 4.00 5.74 -3.37
CA ASN A 21 5.39 5.94 -2.94
C ASN A 21 5.79 7.44 -2.97
N PRO A 22 6.06 8.07 -1.80
CA PRO A 22 6.37 9.50 -1.75
C PRO A 22 7.77 9.85 -2.29
N TRP A 23 8.65 8.86 -2.51
CA TRP A 23 10.03 9.07 -2.93
C TRP A 23 10.31 8.78 -4.41
N ASN A 24 9.34 8.29 -5.18
CA ASN A 24 9.56 7.85 -6.58
C ASN A 24 8.54 8.44 -7.58
N GLY A 25 7.96 9.60 -7.28
CA GLY A 25 6.97 10.23 -8.16
C GLY A 25 5.72 9.36 -8.39
N GLU A 26 5.17 9.38 -9.60
CA GLU A 26 3.96 8.62 -9.95
C GLU A 26 4.25 7.12 -10.15
N CYS A 27 3.82 6.30 -9.18
CA CYS A 27 3.74 4.85 -9.32
C CYS A 27 2.27 4.42 -9.43
N ARG A 28 1.91 3.62 -10.44
CA ARG A 28 0.53 3.10 -10.61
C ARG A 28 0.43 1.58 -10.39
N SER A 29 1.44 0.98 -9.79
CA SER A 29 1.42 -0.46 -9.50
C SER A 29 0.37 -0.78 -8.44
N THR A 30 -0.35 -1.86 -8.66
CA THR A 30 -1.39 -2.39 -7.76
C THR A 30 -0.90 -3.60 -6.96
N ASP A 31 0.37 -3.98 -7.13
CA ASP A 31 1.03 -5.10 -6.44
C ASP A 31 1.50 -4.64 -5.05
N ILE A 32 0.54 -4.31 -4.18
CA ILE A 32 0.79 -3.72 -2.86
C ILE A 32 1.42 -4.76 -1.92
N ALA A 33 2.58 -4.41 -1.36
CA ALA A 33 3.33 -5.28 -0.45
C ALA A 33 3.23 -4.85 1.01
N ILE A 34 3.20 -3.54 1.28
CA ILE A 34 3.16 -3.01 2.64
C ILE A 34 2.39 -1.69 2.69
N TYR A 35 1.90 -1.36 3.88
CA TYR A 35 1.41 -0.02 4.22
C TYR A 35 2.36 0.64 5.21
N ILE A 36 2.66 1.91 5.00
CA ILE A 36 3.50 2.71 5.90
C ILE A 36 2.73 3.91 6.41
N MET A 37 3.19 4.47 7.52
CA MET A 37 2.76 5.80 7.98
C MET A 37 3.68 6.84 7.38
N TYR A 38 3.12 7.80 6.64
CA TYR A 38 3.85 8.94 6.08
C TYR A 38 3.04 10.21 6.32
N LYS A 39 3.63 11.20 7.00
CA LYS A 39 2.96 12.47 7.36
C LYS A 39 1.59 12.29 8.06
N GLY A 40 1.46 11.24 8.88
CA GLY A 40 0.22 10.93 9.59
C GLY A 40 -0.80 10.13 8.78
N GLU A 41 -0.54 9.85 7.50
CA GLU A 41 -1.42 9.06 6.64
C GLU A 41 -0.88 7.64 6.45
N ARG A 42 -1.79 6.66 6.40
CA ARG A 42 -1.46 5.29 6.01
C ARG A 42 -1.50 5.19 4.49
N ILE A 43 -0.37 4.91 3.87
CA ILE A 43 -0.25 4.82 2.40
C ILE A 43 0.28 3.45 1.94
N PRO A 44 -0.19 2.93 0.79
CA PRO A 44 0.27 1.67 0.22
C PRO A 44 1.60 1.81 -0.55
N LEU A 45 2.48 0.83 -0.44
CA LEU A 45 3.70 0.68 -1.24
C LEU A 45 3.71 -0.65 -1.99
N CYS A 46 3.99 -0.60 -3.30
CA CYS A 46 4.16 -1.82 -4.08
C CYS A 46 5.48 -2.55 -3.78
N TRP A 47 5.52 -3.83 -4.12
CA TRP A 47 6.70 -4.68 -3.94
C TRP A 47 8.00 -4.07 -4.51
N LYS A 48 7.94 -3.53 -5.74
CA LYS A 48 9.10 -2.89 -6.38
C LYS A 48 9.63 -1.72 -5.55
N CYS A 49 8.75 -0.80 -5.14
CA CYS A 49 9.11 0.37 -4.36
C CYS A 49 9.66 -0.02 -2.98
N TRP A 50 9.00 -0.97 -2.31
CA TRP A 50 9.46 -1.47 -1.03
C TRP A 50 10.86 -2.09 -1.13
N ARG A 51 11.11 -2.93 -2.13
CA ARG A 51 12.42 -3.56 -2.36
C ARG A 51 13.54 -2.55 -2.62
N GLU A 52 13.24 -1.44 -3.28
CA GLU A 52 14.20 -0.36 -3.50
C GLU A 52 14.53 0.38 -2.20
N ILE A 53 13.53 0.67 -1.37
CA ILE A 53 13.73 1.34 -0.08
C ILE A 53 14.48 0.44 0.90
N SER A 54 14.11 -0.83 1.01
CA SER A 54 14.70 -1.77 1.98
C SER A 54 16.18 -2.06 1.75
N ARG A 55 16.70 -1.71 0.58
CA ARG A 55 18.13 -1.80 0.24
C ARG A 55 18.93 -0.56 0.64
N LYS A 56 18.26 0.55 0.98
CA LYS A 56 18.92 1.78 1.40
C LYS A 56 19.18 1.73 2.90
N ASN A 57 20.33 2.26 3.32
CA ASN A 57 20.66 2.42 4.73
C ASN A 57 20.04 3.71 5.28
N ILE A 58 18.71 3.79 5.28
CA ILE A 58 17.95 4.92 5.80
C ILE A 58 17.29 4.47 7.10
N VAL A 59 17.57 5.20 8.18
CA VAL A 59 16.93 4.99 9.48
C VAL A 59 15.85 6.07 9.63
N TRP A 60 14.70 5.69 10.16
CA TRP A 60 13.68 6.67 10.55
C TRP A 60 14.20 7.45 11.75
N GLU A 61 14.40 8.75 11.59
CA GLU A 61 14.68 9.65 12.71
C GLU A 61 13.39 9.78 13.54
N VAL A 62 13.51 9.57 14.85
CA VAL A 62 12.43 9.63 15.84
C VAL A 62 12.25 11.03 16.40
#